data_AF-A0A2V5U2S5-F1
#
_entry.id   AF-A0A2V5U2S5-F1
#
_cell.length_a   1.000
_cell.length_b   1.000
_cell.length_c   1.000
_cell.angle_alpha   90.00
_cell.angle_beta   90.00
_cell.angle_gamma   90.00
#
_symmetry.space_group_name_H-M   'P 1'
#
loop_
_entity.id
_entity.type
_entity.pdbx_description
1 polymer ?
#
loop_
_entity_poly.entity_id
_entity_poly.type
_entity_poly.pdbx_seq_one_letter_code
_entity_poly.pdbx_strand_id
1 'polypeptide(L)'
;MCATNKHAKLKELQTEVDTIRRELGISAPKSVLYLSPLNVTDDKSVVVDADGLGGATVRVVEGNYPIDFFAHYEKEFASEDAAVEAAEKIVEDHAFPAEVLA
;
A
#
# COMPACT_ATOMS: atom_id res chain seq x y z
N MET A 1 28.45 22.81 -9.97
CA MET A 1 27.07 22.44 -10.32
C MET A 1 26.20 22.57 -9.08
N CYS A 2 25.45 23.67 -8.94
CA CYS A 2 24.68 23.97 -7.73
C CYS A 2 23.43 23.09 -7.60
N ALA A 3 23.09 22.70 -6.36
CA ALA A 3 21.97 21.83 -5.99
C ALA A 3 20.62 22.23 -6.62
N THR A 4 20.43 23.51 -6.96
CA THR A 4 19.24 24.05 -7.64
C THR A 4 18.91 23.34 -8.96
N ASN A 5 19.92 22.96 -9.75
CA ASN A 5 19.71 22.25 -11.01
C ASN A 5 19.23 20.81 -10.78
N LYS A 6 19.77 20.13 -9.76
CA LYS A 6 19.32 18.78 -9.37
C LYS A 6 17.89 18.79 -8.81
N HIS A 7 17.50 19.80 -8.04
CA HIS A 7 16.12 19.96 -7.58
C HIS A 7 15.15 20.18 -8.74
N ALA A 8 15.51 20.98 -9.74
CA ALA A 8 14.69 21.17 -10.93
C ALA A 8 14.53 19.85 -11.71
N LYS A 9 15.63 19.11 -11.92
CA LYS A 9 15.57 17.81 -12.60
C LYS A 9 14.77 16.78 -11.83
N LEU A 10 14.87 16.76 -10.50
CA LEU A 10 14.06 15.88 -9.67
C LEU A 10 12.55 16.15 -9.84
N LYS A 11 12.13 17.42 -9.89
CA LYS A 11 10.72 17.80 -10.13
C LYS A 11 10.23 17.38 -11.51
N GLU A 12 11.07 17.55 -12.53
CA GLU A 12 10.76 17.10 -13.90
C GLU A 12 10.55 15.59 -13.94
N LEU A 13 11.51 14.81 -13.41
CA LEU A 13 11.41 13.35 -13.35
C LEU A 13 10.20 12.87 -12.55
N GLN A 14 9.89 13.53 -11.43
CA GLN A 14 8.69 13.20 -10.66
C GLN A 14 7.42 13.42 -11.50
N THR A 15 7.34 14.52 -12.25
CA THR A 15 6.20 14.82 -13.13
C THR A 15 6.06 13.78 -14.26
N GLU A 16 7.18 13.35 -14.84
CA GLU A 16 7.21 12.29 -15.86
C GLU A 16 6.69 10.97 -15.29
N VAL A 17 7.19 10.55 -14.12
CA VAL A 17 6.76 9.31 -13.46
C VAL A 17 5.28 9.38 -13.09
N ASP A 18 4.80 10.50 -12.55
CA ASP A 18 3.38 10.64 -12.18
C ASP A 18 2.46 10.64 -13.40
N THR A 19 2.95 11.13 -14.55
CA THR A 19 2.23 11.04 -15.82
C THR A 19 2.12 9.58 -16.27
N ILE A 20 3.22 8.82 -16.26
CA ILE A 20 3.23 7.40 -16.61
C ILE A 20 2.29 6.60 -15.70
N ARG A 21 2.33 6.83 -14.38
CA ARG A 21 1.41 6.17 -13.44
C ARG A 21 -0.05 6.41 -13.78
N ARG A 22 -0.43 7.65 -14.06
CA ARG A 22 -1.80 8.01 -14.45
C ARG A 22 -2.22 7.33 -15.76
N GLU A 23 -1.32 7.23 -16.73
CA GLU A 23 -1.59 6.54 -18.01
C GLU A 23 -1.78 5.03 -17.81
N LEU A 24 -1.04 4.43 -16.88
CA LEU A 24 -1.16 3.01 -16.53
C LEU A 24 -2.30 2.71 -15.55
N GLY A 25 -2.92 3.75 -14.95
CA GLY A 25 -3.94 3.58 -13.91
C GLY A 25 -3.40 3.08 -12.57
N ILE A 26 -2.12 3.30 -12.30
CA ILE A 26 -1.40 2.83 -11.11
C ILE A 26 -1.31 3.95 -10.09
N SER A 27 -1.40 3.60 -8.81
CA SER A 27 -1.36 4.53 -7.69
C SER A 27 0.07 5.01 -7.40
N ALA A 28 0.21 6.16 -6.73
CA ALA A 28 1.51 6.63 -6.30
C ALA A 28 2.08 5.73 -5.17
N PRO A 29 3.41 5.60 -5.03
CA PRO A 29 4.00 4.79 -3.97
C PRO A 29 3.54 5.27 -2.60
N LYS A 30 3.28 4.32 -1.69
CA LYS A 30 2.74 4.54 -0.34
C LYS A 30 1.34 5.16 -0.30
N SER A 31 0.60 5.12 -1.41
CA SER A 31 -0.83 5.45 -1.38
C SER A 31 -1.58 4.33 -0.68
N VAL A 32 -2.40 4.67 0.30
CA VAL A 32 -3.25 3.70 0.98
C VAL A 32 -4.47 3.43 0.11
N LEU A 33 -4.56 2.21 -0.43
CA LEU A 33 -5.64 1.76 -1.30
C LEU A 33 -6.82 1.21 -0.50
N TYR A 34 -6.53 0.60 0.64
CA TYR A 34 -7.51 0.01 1.54
C TYR A 34 -7.03 0.14 2.98
N LEU A 35 -7.94 0.51 3.87
CA LEU A 35 -7.70 0.56 5.31
C LEU A 35 -8.99 0.22 6.03
N SER A 36 -8.98 -0.87 6.80
CA SER A 36 -10.13 -1.29 7.58
C SER A 36 -9.71 -1.95 8.89
N PRO A 37 -10.44 -1.73 10.00
CA PRO A 37 -10.28 -2.54 11.21
C PRO A 37 -10.47 -4.02 10.90
N LEU A 38 -9.60 -4.89 11.45
CA LEU A 38 -9.69 -6.34 11.27
C LEU A 38 -10.94 -6.90 11.97
N ASN A 39 -11.25 -6.40 13.16
CA ASN A 39 -12.51 -6.63 13.85
C ASN A 39 -12.79 -5.46 14.82
N VAL A 40 -13.99 -5.43 15.42
CA VAL A 40 -14.44 -4.32 16.28
C VAL A 40 -13.77 -4.33 17.67
N THR A 41 -13.07 -5.40 18.03
CA THR A 41 -12.59 -5.66 19.40
C THR A 41 -11.07 -5.70 19.55
N ASP A 42 -10.34 -5.76 18.44
CA ASP A 42 -8.88 -5.91 18.37
C ASP A 42 -8.32 -4.64 17.73
N ASP A 43 -7.19 -4.14 18.24
CA ASP A 43 -6.55 -2.90 17.77
C ASP A 43 -5.79 -3.12 16.44
N LYS A 44 -6.20 -4.13 15.67
CA LYS A 44 -5.62 -4.52 14.40
C LYS A 44 -6.39 -3.95 13.23
N SER A 45 -5.66 -3.53 12.21
CA SER A 45 -6.20 -3.07 10.93
C SER A 45 -5.53 -3.81 9.78
N VAL A 46 -6.28 -4.03 8.71
CA VAL A 46 -5.74 -4.47 7.42
C VAL A 46 -5.50 -3.23 6.57
N VAL A 47 -4.29 -3.10 6.03
CA VAL A 47 -3.85 -1.97 5.20
C VAL A 47 -3.32 -2.49 3.88
N VAL A 48 -3.62 -1.78 2.80
CA VAL A 48 -3.04 -2.01 1.48
C VAL A 48 -2.35 -0.74 1.01
N ASP A 49 -1.05 -0.82 0.76
CA ASP A 49 -0.24 0.27 0.22
C ASP A 49 0.23 -0.04 -1.19
N ALA A 50 0.06 0.91 -2.11
CA ALA A 50 0.63 0.79 -3.46
C ALA A 50 2.16 0.88 -3.44
N ASP A 51 2.82 0.06 -4.25
CA ASP A 51 4.27 0.12 -4.44
C ASP A 51 4.72 1.23 -5.42
N GLY A 52 3.77 1.78 -6.19
CA GLY A 52 4.01 2.83 -7.18
C GLY A 52 4.42 2.35 -8.57
N LEU A 53 4.42 1.03 -8.80
CA LEU A 53 4.79 0.31 -10.02
C LEU A 53 3.69 -0.66 -10.49
N GLY A 54 2.56 -0.70 -9.78
CA GLY A 54 1.35 -1.44 -10.15
C GLY A 54 1.06 -2.60 -9.22
N GLY A 55 1.98 -2.92 -8.31
CA GLY A 55 1.75 -3.84 -7.21
C GLY A 55 1.30 -3.12 -5.95
N ALA A 56 1.03 -3.91 -4.92
CA ALA A 56 0.68 -3.39 -3.61
C ALA A 56 1.07 -4.39 -2.51
N THR A 57 1.24 -3.88 -1.30
CA THR A 57 1.53 -4.69 -0.12
C THR A 57 0.33 -4.68 0.82
N VAL A 58 -0.14 -5.86 1.20
CA VAL A 58 -1.14 -6.04 2.25
C VAL A 58 -0.44 -6.26 3.57
N ARG A 59 -0.85 -5.55 4.63
CA ARG A 59 -0.35 -5.69 5.99
C ARG A 59 -1.49 -5.84 6.98
N VAL A 60 -1.32 -6.70 7.96
CA VAL A 60 -2.12 -6.65 9.20
C VAL A 60 -1.29 -5.96 10.25
N VAL A 61 -1.72 -4.77 10.65
CA VAL A 61 -0.98 -3.88 11.55
C VAL A 61 -1.73 -3.70 12.86
N GLU A 62 -0.99 -3.54 13.94
CA GLU A 62 -1.51 -3.15 15.26
C GLU A 62 -0.90 -1.80 15.65
N GLY A 63 -1.72 -0.87 16.15
CA GLY A 63 -1.28 0.46 16.56
C GLY A 63 -1.59 1.58 15.55
N ASN A 64 -0.81 2.66 15.60
CA ASN A 64 -1.08 3.90 14.88
C ASN A 64 -0.36 3.94 13.53
N TYR A 65 -0.91 3.24 12.53
CA TYR A 65 -0.43 3.30 11.15
C TYR A 65 -0.62 4.70 10.54
N PRO A 66 0.36 5.27 9.78
CA PRO A 66 1.65 4.70 9.37
C PRO A 66 2.85 5.08 10.26
N ILE A 67 2.62 5.63 11.46
CA ILE A 67 3.66 6.27 12.28
C ILE A 67 4.35 5.28 13.21
N ASP A 68 3.57 4.57 14.02
CA ASP A 68 4.04 3.65 15.06
C ASP A 68 3.10 2.46 15.11
N PHE A 69 3.48 1.40 14.40
CA PHE A 69 2.68 0.20 14.26
C PHE A 69 3.57 -1.04 14.22
N PHE A 70 2.98 -2.17 14.58
CA PHE A 70 3.59 -3.48 14.43
C PHE A 70 2.89 -4.26 13.31
N ALA A 71 3.64 -4.77 12.33
CA ALA A 71 3.12 -5.62 11.26
C ALA A 71 3.19 -7.09 11.68
N HIS A 72 2.03 -7.74 11.83
CA HIS A 72 1.92 -9.16 12.16
C HIS A 72 2.05 -10.06 10.93
N TYR A 73 1.47 -9.61 9.81
CA TYR A 73 1.49 -10.29 8.53
C TYR A 73 1.73 -9.26 7.44
N GLU A 74 2.49 -9.65 6.41
CA GLU A 74 2.78 -8.81 5.27
C GLU A 74 2.97 -9.68 4.02
N LYS A 75 2.35 -9.26 2.90
CA LYS A 75 2.56 -9.89 1.60
C LYS A 75 2.48 -8.88 0.47
N GLU A 76 3.43 -8.99 -0.45
CA GLU A 76 3.45 -8.23 -1.70
C GLU A 76 2.63 -8.96 -2.78
N PHE A 77 1.88 -8.18 -3.54
CA PHE A 77 1.07 -8.64 -4.67
C PHE A 77 1.53 -7.92 -5.94
N ALA A 78 1.48 -8.64 -7.05
CA ALA A 78 1.87 -8.11 -8.36
C ALA A 78 0.87 -7.12 -8.96
N SER A 79 -0.36 -7.03 -8.41
CA SER A 79 -1.36 -6.03 -8.79
C SER A 79 -2.03 -5.39 -7.57
N GLU A 80 -2.40 -4.12 -7.71
CA GLU A 80 -3.21 -3.38 -6.72
C GLU A 80 -4.53 -4.09 -6.42
N ASP A 81 -5.26 -4.51 -7.46
CA ASP A 81 -6.55 -5.20 -7.32
C ASP A 81 -6.42 -6.50 -6.52
N ALA A 82 -5.39 -7.32 -6.79
CA ALA A 82 -5.20 -8.58 -6.07
C ALA A 82 -4.89 -8.36 -4.58
N ALA A 83 -4.19 -7.27 -4.26
CA ALA A 83 -3.94 -6.89 -2.87
C ALA A 83 -5.23 -6.45 -2.17
N VAL A 84 -6.06 -5.65 -2.84
CA VAL A 84 -7.35 -5.21 -2.29
C VAL A 84 -8.29 -6.39 -2.10
N GLU A 85 -8.44 -7.28 -3.08
CA GLU A 85 -9.24 -8.51 -2.94
C GLU A 85 -8.76 -9.40 -1.78
N ALA A 86 -7.44 -9.49 -1.57
CA ALA A 86 -6.89 -10.23 -0.44
C ALA A 86 -7.24 -9.56 0.90
N ALA A 87 -7.19 -8.24 0.98
CA ALA A 87 -7.58 -7.51 2.18
C ALA A 87 -9.09 -7.66 2.47
N GLU A 88 -9.94 -7.56 1.44
CA GLU A 88 -11.38 -7.77 1.55
C GLU A 88 -11.70 -9.17 2.05
N LYS A 89 -11.05 -10.23 1.54
CA LYS A 89 -11.21 -11.60 2.07
C LYS A 89 -10.90 -11.71 3.57
N ILE A 90 -9.88 -11.00 4.04
CA ILE A 90 -9.52 -11.02 5.46
C ILE A 90 -10.59 -10.32 6.31
N VAL A 91 -11.12 -9.19 5.83
CA VAL A 91 -12.03 -8.35 6.60
C VAL A 91 -13.48 -8.81 6.50
N GLU A 92 -13.97 -9.06 5.30
CA GLU A 92 -15.37 -9.36 4.99
C GLU A 92 -15.70 -10.85 5.13
N ASP A 93 -14.84 -11.71 4.58
CA ASP A 93 -15.03 -13.18 4.67
C ASP A 93 -14.46 -13.75 5.98
N HIS A 94 -13.83 -12.89 6.81
CA HIS A 94 -13.12 -13.27 8.03
C HIS A 94 -12.09 -14.38 7.81
N ALA A 95 -11.46 -14.40 6.61
CA ALA A 95 -10.39 -15.33 6.32
C ALA A 95 -9.20 -15.10 7.25
N PHE A 96 -8.56 -16.19 7.68
CA PHE A 96 -7.44 -16.06 8.61
C PHE A 96 -6.24 -15.41 7.88
N PRO A 97 -5.64 -14.31 8.38
CA PRO A 97 -4.58 -13.60 7.67
C PRO A 97 -3.40 -14.47 7.24
N ALA A 98 -3.03 -15.47 8.06
CA ALA A 98 -1.95 -16.38 7.72
C ALA A 98 -2.25 -17.28 6.51
N GLU A 99 -3.51 -17.52 6.16
CA GLU A 99 -3.86 -18.32 4.97
C GLU A 99 -3.81 -17.49 3.69
N VAL A 100 -4.14 -16.20 3.80
CA VAL A 100 -4.20 -15.27 2.65
C VAL A 100 -2.82 -14.67 2.37
N LEU A 101 -2.07 -14.35 3.44
CA LEU A 101 -0.81 -13.61 3.39
C LEU A 101 0.45 -14.48 3.56
N ALA A 102 0.33 -15.80 3.70
CA ALA A 102 1.48 -16.71 3.62
C ALA A 102 1.99 -16.91 2.18
#